data_AF-A0A6V8CCJ9-F1
#
_entry.id   AF-A0A6V8CCJ9-F1
#
_cell.length_a   1.000
_cell.length_b   1.000
_cell.length_c   1.000
_cell.angle_alpha   90.00
_cell.angle_beta   90.00
_cell.angle_gamma   90.00
#
_symmetry.space_group_name_H-M   'P 1'
#
loop_
_entity.id
_entity.type
_entity.pdbx_description
1 polymer ?
#
loop_
_entity_poly.entity_id
_entity_poly.type
_entity_poly.pdbx_seq_one_letter_code
_entity_poly.pdbx_strand_id
1 'polypeptide(L)'
;KAAVRTLAEEHLPSLSMLIGPMLAARLSVGAGGRHRLAKLPSSTVQILGAEKAFFAHLKTGSPPPKHGFLFAHPWVMRSPQWVRGKVARTLAGRCSIAARLDAYEGTPLTAKDVAEVEAKVLAIRAAHPRPPTRPGRR
;
A
#
# COMPACT_ATOMS: atom_id res chain seq x y z
N LYS A 1 21.72 -2.52 5.97
CA LYS A 1 20.28 -2.75 6.28
C LYS A 1 19.84 -2.00 7.55
N ALA A 2 20.62 -2.05 8.64
CA ALA A 2 20.29 -1.32 9.87
C ALA A 2 20.16 0.21 9.69
N ALA A 3 21.10 0.86 9.00
CA ALA A 3 21.04 2.31 8.76
C ALA A 3 19.76 2.80 8.06
N VAL A 4 19.29 2.05 7.05
CA VAL A 4 18.04 2.39 6.31
C VAL A 4 16.83 2.29 7.23
N ARG A 5 16.84 1.33 8.17
CA ARG A 5 15.75 1.18 9.14
C ARG A 5 15.67 2.38 10.06
N THR A 6 16.80 2.79 10.64
CA THR A 6 16.87 3.94 11.54
C THR A 6 16.42 5.22 10.83
N LEU A 7 16.93 5.47 9.62
CA LEU A 7 16.53 6.63 8.81
C LEU A 7 15.05 6.61 8.44
N ALA A 8 14.46 5.44 8.18
CA ALA A 8 13.04 5.32 7.88
C ALA A 8 12.16 5.57 9.12
N GLU A 9 12.60 5.11 10.29
CA GLU A 9 11.91 5.36 11.56
C GLU A 9 11.94 6.85 11.94
N GLU A 10 13.06 7.54 11.64
CA GLU A 10 13.23 8.97 11.87
C GLU A 10 12.44 9.85 10.88
N HIS A 11 12.57 9.58 9.57
CA HIS A 11 11.96 10.43 8.54
C HIS A 11 10.52 10.06 8.16
N LEU A 12 10.10 8.83 8.45
CA LEU A 12 8.79 8.28 8.07
C LEU A 12 8.18 7.48 9.24
N PRO A 13 7.96 8.11 10.41
CA PRO A 13 7.52 7.39 11.60
C PRO A 13 6.15 6.73 11.41
N SER A 14 5.16 7.43 10.85
CA SER A 14 3.80 6.90 10.67
C SER A 14 3.75 5.78 9.65
N LEU A 15 4.44 5.94 8.52
CA LEU A 15 4.55 4.90 7.49
C LEU A 15 5.32 3.68 8.01
N SER A 16 6.42 3.88 8.72
CA SER A 16 7.21 2.79 9.29
C SER A 16 6.40 1.98 10.30
N MET A 17 5.55 2.65 11.09
CA MET A 17 4.60 1.99 11.99
C MET A 17 3.54 1.16 11.25
N LEU A 18 3.03 1.65 10.11
CA LEU A 18 1.94 0.99 9.39
C LEU A 18 2.39 -0.23 8.58
N ILE A 19 3.51 -0.12 7.86
CA ILE A 19 3.94 -1.11 6.85
C ILE A 19 5.35 -1.65 7.08
N GLY A 20 6.03 -1.17 8.11
CA GLY A 20 7.41 -1.49 8.41
C GLY A 20 8.42 -0.56 7.71
N PRO A 21 9.59 -0.32 8.35
CA PRO A 21 10.56 0.68 7.91
C PRO A 21 11.17 0.37 6.54
N MET A 22 11.40 -0.91 6.24
CA MET A 22 11.97 -1.32 4.95
C MET A 22 11.02 -1.05 3.78
N LEU A 23 9.70 -1.21 3.98
CA LEU A 23 8.73 -0.96 2.93
C LEU A 23 8.43 0.54 2.79
N ALA A 24 8.40 1.27 3.91
CA ALA A 24 8.29 2.73 3.92
C ALA A 24 9.44 3.39 3.13
N ALA A 25 10.68 2.97 3.38
CA ALA A 25 11.84 3.46 2.64
C ALA A 25 11.72 3.19 1.13
N ARG A 26 11.29 1.98 0.75
CA ARG A 26 11.08 1.61 -0.66
C ARG A 26 10.01 2.46 -1.34
N LEU A 27 8.89 2.72 -0.67
CA LEU A 27 7.85 3.59 -1.20
C LEU A 27 8.32 5.03 -1.36
N SER A 28 9.07 5.55 -0.37
CA SER A 28 9.62 6.90 -0.44
C SER A 28 10.60 7.05 -1.61
N VAL A 29 11.54 6.11 -1.76
CA VAL A 29 12.48 6.10 -2.89
C VAL A 29 11.73 5.95 -4.22
N GLY A 30 10.77 5.03 -4.31
CA GLY A 30 9.96 4.82 -5.51
C GLY A 30 9.11 6.03 -5.91
N ALA A 31 8.65 6.82 -4.94
CA ALA A 31 7.94 8.06 -5.20
C ALA A 31 8.86 9.25 -5.53
N GLY A 32 10.17 9.13 -5.29
CA GLY A 32 11.12 10.24 -5.45
C GLY A 32 11.16 11.19 -4.24
N GLY A 33 10.94 10.68 -3.03
CA GLY A 33 11.09 11.39 -1.76
C GLY A 33 9.78 11.57 -0.97
N ARG A 34 9.89 11.90 0.32
CA ARG A 34 8.75 11.99 1.26
C ARG A 34 7.69 13.00 0.83
N HIS A 35 8.11 14.20 0.39
CA HIS A 35 7.18 15.25 -0.01
C HIS A 35 6.43 14.90 -1.29
N ARG A 36 7.09 14.20 -2.22
CA ARG A 36 6.42 13.73 -3.44
C ARG A 36 5.44 12.62 -3.10
N LEU A 37 5.83 11.67 -2.25
CA LEU A 37 4.95 10.60 -1.76
C LEU A 37 3.67 11.15 -1.11
N ALA A 38 3.76 12.20 -0.29
CA ALA A 38 2.61 12.83 0.35
C ALA A 38 1.60 13.45 -0.63
N LYS A 39 2.09 13.94 -1.78
CA LYS A 39 1.27 14.53 -2.85
C LYS A 39 0.63 13.48 -3.76
N LEU A 40 1.11 12.24 -3.76
CA LEU A 40 0.55 11.19 -4.60
C LEU A 40 -0.87 10.81 -4.14
N PRO A 41 -1.78 10.54 -5.10
CA PRO A 41 -3.07 9.96 -4.76
C PRO A 41 -2.90 8.50 -4.34
N SER A 42 -3.88 7.99 -3.58
CA SER A 42 -3.87 6.60 -3.10
C SER A 42 -3.81 5.57 -4.22
N SER A 43 -4.45 5.85 -5.36
CA SER A 43 -4.40 5.00 -6.56
C SER A 43 -2.98 4.82 -7.09
N THR A 44 -2.17 5.89 -7.10
CA THR A 44 -0.76 5.81 -7.50
C THR A 44 0.05 5.06 -6.45
N VAL A 45 -0.15 5.35 -5.16
CA VAL A 45 0.55 4.64 -4.06
C VAL A 45 0.29 3.14 -4.11
N GLN A 46 -0.92 2.72 -4.51
CA GLN A 46 -1.28 1.31 -4.67
C GLN A 46 -0.38 0.58 -5.69
N ILE A 47 -0.02 1.26 -6.80
CA ILE A 47 0.70 0.66 -7.93
C ILE A 47 2.16 1.11 -8.03
N LEU A 48 2.68 1.90 -7.09
CA LEU A 48 4.10 2.27 -7.04
C LEU A 48 4.99 1.03 -7.08
N GLY A 49 5.93 0.97 -8.04
CA GLY A 49 6.77 -0.20 -8.32
C GLY A 49 6.20 -1.18 -9.36
N ALA A 50 4.99 -0.94 -9.88
CA ALA A 50 4.35 -1.70 -10.96
C ALA A 50 4.16 -0.85 -12.22
N GLU A 51 4.97 0.19 -12.42
CA GLU A 51 4.86 1.17 -13.51
C GLU A 51 4.90 0.48 -14.87
N LYS A 52 5.80 -0.49 -15.06
CA LYS A 52 5.91 -1.23 -16.32
C LYS A 52 4.61 -1.94 -16.69
N ALA A 53 3.98 -2.61 -15.72
CA ALA A 53 2.72 -3.31 -15.93
C ALA A 53 1.55 -2.32 -16.11
N PHE A 54 1.58 -1.20 -15.40
CA PHE A 54 0.58 -0.14 -15.54
C PHE A 54 0.64 0.53 -16.91
N PHE A 55 1.83 0.89 -17.38
CA PHE A 55 2.01 1.45 -18.72
C PHE A 55 1.72 0.44 -19.83
N ALA A 56 1.98 -0.85 -19.60
CA ALA A 56 1.54 -1.90 -20.51
C ALA A 56 0.00 -1.96 -20.58
N HIS A 57 -0.71 -1.86 -19.46
CA HIS A 57 -2.17 -1.75 -19.44
C HIS A 57 -2.67 -0.56 -20.27
N LEU A 58 -2.07 0.63 -20.10
CA LEU A 58 -2.47 1.81 -20.85
C LEU A 58 -2.21 1.69 -22.37
N LYS A 59 -1.15 0.96 -22.76
CA LYS A 59 -0.80 0.78 -24.18
C LYS A 59 -1.59 -0.33 -24.87
N THR A 60 -1.77 -1.46 -24.21
CA THR A 60 -2.30 -2.69 -24.83
C THR A 60 -3.67 -3.11 -24.30
N GLY A 61 -4.22 -2.44 -23.29
CA GLY A 61 -5.47 -2.82 -22.64
C GLY A 61 -5.36 -4.08 -21.75
N SER A 62 -4.16 -4.63 -21.57
CA SER A 62 -3.91 -5.76 -20.66
C SER A 62 -4.40 -5.49 -19.23
N PRO A 63 -4.81 -6.48 -18.41
CA PRO A 63 -5.38 -6.21 -17.09
C PRO A 63 -4.49 -5.33 -16.18
N PRO A 64 -5.04 -4.31 -15.49
CA PRO A 64 -4.24 -3.40 -14.68
C PRO A 64 -3.61 -4.10 -13.46
N PRO A 65 -2.42 -3.65 -13.01
CA PRO A 65 -1.79 -4.19 -11.82
C PRO A 65 -2.61 -3.87 -10.56
N LYS A 66 -2.77 -4.86 -9.68
CA LYS A 66 -3.56 -4.71 -8.44
C LYS A 66 -2.78 -4.08 -7.30
N HIS A 67 -1.46 -4.18 -7.32
CA HIS A 67 -0.55 -3.74 -6.27
C HIS A 67 0.87 -3.63 -6.84
N GLY A 68 1.66 -2.68 -6.33
CA GLY A 68 3.10 -2.59 -6.55
C GLY A 68 3.89 -3.08 -5.35
N PHE A 69 4.75 -2.22 -4.77
CA PHE A 69 5.58 -2.55 -3.62
C PHE A 69 4.78 -3.02 -2.40
N LEU A 70 3.54 -2.54 -2.23
CA LEU A 70 2.63 -2.99 -1.15
C LEU A 70 2.36 -4.50 -1.15
N PHE A 71 2.64 -5.22 -2.24
CA PHE A 71 2.56 -6.68 -2.27
C PHE A 71 3.45 -7.35 -1.24
N ALA A 72 4.61 -6.75 -0.92
CA ALA A 72 5.53 -7.27 0.08
C ALA A 72 4.96 -7.25 1.50
N HIS A 73 3.91 -6.46 1.76
CA HIS A 73 3.30 -6.41 3.08
C HIS A 73 2.57 -7.73 3.41
N PRO A 74 2.75 -8.32 4.61
CA PRO A 74 2.16 -9.62 4.94
C PRO A 74 0.64 -9.65 4.85
N TRP A 75 -0.05 -8.53 5.10
CA TRP A 75 -1.49 -8.44 4.89
C TRP A 75 -1.91 -8.64 3.42
N VAL A 76 -1.12 -8.17 2.46
CA VAL A 76 -1.43 -8.36 1.04
C VAL A 76 -0.96 -9.73 0.57
N MET A 77 0.30 -10.09 0.83
CA MET A 77 0.90 -11.34 0.35
C MET A 77 0.11 -12.59 0.79
N ARG A 78 -0.26 -12.64 2.08
CA ARG A 78 -1.00 -13.78 2.67
C ARG A 78 -2.49 -13.79 2.33
N SER A 79 -3.02 -12.74 1.71
CA SER A 79 -4.43 -12.70 1.31
C SER A 79 -4.67 -13.55 0.05
N PRO A 80 -5.88 -14.16 -0.10
CA PRO A 80 -6.28 -14.83 -1.32
C PRO A 80 -6.26 -13.92 -2.55
N GLN A 81 -5.96 -14.45 -3.73
CA GLN A 81 -5.72 -13.65 -4.95
C GLN A 81 -6.88 -12.72 -5.33
N TRP A 82 -8.13 -13.11 -5.07
CA TRP A 82 -9.32 -12.30 -5.34
C TRP A 82 -9.53 -11.16 -4.34
N VAL A 83 -8.96 -11.27 -3.13
CA VAL A 83 -9.03 -10.28 -2.05
C VAL A 83 -7.85 -9.30 -2.08
N ARG A 84 -6.68 -9.72 -2.59
CA ARG A 84 -5.43 -8.92 -2.60
C ARG A 84 -5.62 -7.49 -3.08
N GLY A 85 -6.37 -7.27 -4.16
CA GLY A 85 -6.60 -5.93 -4.69
C GLY A 85 -7.43 -5.04 -3.76
N LYS A 86 -8.39 -5.61 -3.02
CA LYS A 86 -9.20 -4.88 -2.02
C LYS A 86 -8.34 -4.47 -0.84
N VAL A 87 -7.54 -5.41 -0.31
CA VAL A 87 -6.61 -5.16 0.79
C VAL A 87 -5.54 -4.14 0.40
N ALA A 88 -4.95 -4.27 -0.79
CA ALA A 88 -3.95 -3.32 -1.28
C ALA A 88 -4.51 -1.90 -1.41
N ARG A 89 -5.77 -1.74 -1.85
CA ARG A 89 -6.43 -0.44 -1.93
C ARG A 89 -6.64 0.18 -0.54
N THR A 90 -7.16 -0.59 0.41
CA THR A 90 -7.34 -0.12 1.79
C THR A 90 -6.01 0.30 2.42
N LEU A 91 -4.97 -0.52 2.22
CA LEU A 91 -3.63 -0.23 2.72
C LEU A 91 -3.05 1.02 2.06
N ALA A 92 -3.15 1.16 0.74
CA ALA A 92 -2.67 2.33 0.01
C ALA A 92 -3.33 3.63 0.48
N GLY A 93 -4.63 3.60 0.77
CA GLY A 93 -5.35 4.77 1.30
C GLY A 93 -4.79 5.22 2.64
N ARG A 94 -4.48 4.28 3.53
CA ARG A 94 -3.92 4.56 4.85
C ARG A 94 -2.44 4.95 4.77
N CYS A 95 -1.68 4.36 3.87
CA CYS A 95 -0.32 4.80 3.55
C CYS A 95 -0.30 6.25 3.03
N SER A 96 -1.24 6.68 2.18
CA SER A 96 -1.31 8.06 1.72
C SER A 96 -1.56 9.06 2.85
N ILE A 97 -2.39 8.69 3.84
CA ILE A 97 -2.63 9.52 5.03
C ILE A 97 -1.35 9.59 5.88
N ALA A 98 -0.75 8.45 6.18
CA ALA A 98 0.51 8.37 6.93
C ALA A 98 1.64 9.17 6.26
N ALA A 99 1.78 9.06 4.93
CA ALA A 99 2.77 9.81 4.16
C ALA A 99 2.60 11.33 4.28
N ARG A 100 1.35 11.81 4.37
CA ARG A 100 1.06 13.24 4.53
C ARG A 100 1.40 13.72 5.94
N LEU A 101 1.07 12.92 6.97
CA LEU A 101 1.46 13.22 8.35
C LEU A 101 2.98 13.33 8.48
N ASP A 102 3.72 12.37 7.93
CA ASP A 102 5.18 12.34 7.98
C ASP A 102 5.85 13.47 7.18
N ALA A 103 5.20 13.99 6.12
CA ALA A 103 5.74 15.06 5.29
C ALA A 103 5.43 16.47 5.80
N TYR A 104 4.33 16.64 6.53
CA TYR A 104 3.82 17.94 7.00
C TYR A 104 3.79 18.06 8.52
N GLU A 105 4.63 17.28 9.22
CA GLU A 105 4.82 17.33 10.68
C GLU A 105 3.51 17.19 11.48
N GLY A 106 2.59 16.37 10.96
CA GLY A 106 1.36 16.04 11.66
C GLY A 106 1.61 15.13 12.86
N THR A 107 0.61 15.00 13.75
CA THR A 107 0.64 14.02 14.83
C THR A 107 0.84 12.61 14.25
N PRO A 108 1.86 11.87 14.71
CA PRO A 108 2.16 10.55 14.16
C PRO A 108 1.03 9.56 14.43
N LEU A 109 0.92 8.54 13.56
CA LEU A 109 -0.07 7.49 13.73
C LEU A 109 0.11 6.78 15.07
N THR A 110 -1.01 6.49 15.73
CA THR A 110 -1.02 5.72 16.98
C THR A 110 -1.25 4.23 16.71
N ALA A 111 -0.94 3.39 17.69
CA ALA A 111 -1.22 1.95 17.61
C ALA A 111 -2.71 1.65 17.36
N LYS A 112 -3.62 2.53 17.80
CA LYS A 112 -5.06 2.41 17.55
C LYS A 112 -5.40 2.51 16.07
N ASP A 113 -4.74 3.41 15.35
CA ASP A 113 -4.95 3.59 13.91
C ASP A 113 -4.50 2.35 13.13
N VAL A 114 -3.37 1.75 13.52
CA VAL A 114 -2.88 0.50 12.93
C VAL A 114 -3.86 -0.64 13.18
N ALA A 115 -4.39 -0.75 14.40
CA ALA A 115 -5.39 -1.75 14.76
C ALA A 115 -6.71 -1.58 13.97
N GLU A 116 -7.13 -0.33 13.71
CA GLU A 116 -8.31 -0.05 12.86
C GLU A 116 -8.10 -0.56 11.43
N VAL A 117 -6.89 -0.38 10.88
CA VAL A 117 -6.55 -0.90 9.55
C VAL A 117 -6.53 -2.42 9.55
N GLU A 118 -5.95 -3.04 10.57
CA GLU A 118 -5.94 -4.49 10.70
C GLU A 118 -7.34 -5.09 10.77
N ALA A 119 -8.23 -4.49 11.58
CA ALA A 119 -9.63 -4.89 11.67
C ALA A 119 -10.34 -4.79 10.32
N LYS A 120 -10.10 -3.72 9.54
CA LYS A 120 -10.66 -3.59 8.18
C LYS A 120 -10.12 -4.65 7.23
N VAL A 121 -8.83 -4.96 7.28
CA VAL A 121 -8.23 -6.01 6.46
C VAL A 121 -8.84 -7.37 6.79
N LEU A 122 -9.02 -7.67 8.08
CA LEU A 122 -9.64 -8.91 8.53
C LEU A 122 -11.11 -9.00 8.08
N ALA A 123 -11.87 -7.93 8.23
CA ALA A 123 -13.25 -7.85 7.77
C ALA A 123 -13.37 -8.09 6.26
N ILE A 124 -12.48 -7.51 5.45
CA ILE A 124 -12.45 -7.72 3.99
C ILE A 124 -12.18 -9.19 3.65
N ARG A 125 -11.30 -9.87 4.40
CA ARG A 125 -11.02 -11.30 4.21
C ARG A 125 -12.23 -12.15 4.57
N ALA A 126 -12.87 -11.87 5.71
CA ALA A 126 -14.05 -12.57 6.18
C ALA A 126 -15.26 -12.38 5.25
N ALA A 127 -15.43 -11.18 4.67
CA ALA A 127 -16.52 -10.88 3.74
C ALA A 127 -16.37 -11.55 2.36
N HIS A 128 -15.17 -12.02 2.01
CA HIS A 128 -14.89 -12.62 0.70
C HIS A 128 -14.18 -13.98 0.82
N PRO A 129 -14.84 -14.98 1.44
CA PRO A 129 -14.23 -16.29 1.65
C PRO A 129 -14.11 -17.10 0.35
N ARG A 130 -14.97 -16.83 -0.64
CA ARG A 130 -15.02 -17.54 -1.92
C ARG A 130 -14.52 -16.66 -3.07
N PRO A 131 -13.90 -17.25 -4.10
CA PRO A 131 -13.55 -16.52 -5.31
C PRO A 131 -14.82 -15.97 -5.98
N PRO A 132 -14.77 -14.77 -6.59
CA PRO A 132 -15.89 -14.28 -7.37
C PRO A 132 -16.18 -15.24 -8.52
N THR A 133 -17.45 -15.57 -8.72
CA THR A 133 -17.90 -16.29 -9.90
C THR A 133 -17.51 -15.48 -11.12
N ARG A 134 -16.68 -16.04 -12.01
CA ARG A 134 -16.39 -15.41 -13.30
C ARG A 134 -17.74 -15.24 -14.00
N PRO A 135 -18.15 -14.02 -14.40
CA PRO A 135 -19.25 -13.92 -15.33
C PRO A 135 -18.86 -14.75 -16.54
N GLY A 136 -19.71 -15.73 -16.92
CA GLY A 136 -19.49 -16.50 -18.14
C GLY A 136 -19.22 -15.52 -19.26
N ARG A 137 -18.14 -15.75 -20.03
CA ARG A 137 -17.90 -14.99 -21.26
C ARG A 137 -19.19 -15.11 -22.09
N ARG A 138 -19.94 -14.02 -22.20
CA ARG A 138 -20.89 -13.82 -23.29
C ARG A 138 -20.09 -13.40 -24.51
#